data_AF-A0A800C769-F1
#
_entry.id   AF-A0A800C769-F1
#
_cell.length_a   1.000
_cell.length_b   1.000
_cell.length_c   1.000
_cell.angle_alpha   90.00
_cell.angle_beta   90.00
_cell.angle_gamma   90.00
#
_symmetry.space_group_name_H-M   'P 1'
#
loop_
_entity.id
_entity.type
_entity.pdbx_description
1 polymer ?
#
loop_
_entity_poly.entity_id
_entity_poly.type
_entity_poly.pdbx_seq_one_letter_code
_entity_poly.pdbx_strand_id
1 'polypeptide(L)' 'MERKKRIGLVAHDERKQDLASWVKYNAEALSKHELYATGTTGKILS' A
#
# COMPACT_ATOMS: atom_id res chain seq x y z
N MET A 1 -5.50 -22.29 0.77
CA MET A 1 -4.55 -21.23 0.34
C MET A 1 -5.35 -20.00 -0.03
N GLU A 2 -5.09 -18.86 0.60
CA GLU A 2 -5.69 -17.58 0.17
C GLU A 2 -5.14 -17.20 -1.22
N ARG A 3 -6.01 -16.68 -2.09
CA ARG A 3 -5.60 -16.22 -3.42
C ARG A 3 -4.75 -14.95 -3.28
N LYS A 4 -3.59 -14.94 -3.95
CA LYS A 4 -2.74 -13.74 -4.06
C LYS A 4 -3.47 -12.67 -4.89
N LYS A 5 -3.77 -11.53 -4.26
CA LYS A 5 -4.45 -10.40 -4.91
C LYS A 5 -3.44 -9.41 -5.51
N ARG A 6 -3.90 -8.65 -6.50
CA ARG A 6 -3.23 -7.45 -7.02
C ARG A 6 -3.94 -6.22 -6.45
N ILE A 7 -3.24 -5.38 -5.71
CA ILE A 7 -3.82 -4.29 -4.93
C ILE A 7 -3.18 -2.97 -5.37
N GLY A 8 -4.00 -2.02 -5.81
CA GLY A 8 -3.57 -0.64 -6.11
C GLY A 8 -3.73 0.27 -4.90
N LEU A 9 -2.68 1.01 -4.55
CA LEU A 9 -2.62 1.96 -3.44
C LEU A 9 -2.52 3.39 -4.00
N VAL A 10 -3.51 4.21 -3.70
CA VAL A 10 -3.61 5.60 -4.17
C VAL A 10 -4.07 6.49 -3.02
N ALA A 11 -3.41 7.62 -2.83
CA ALA A 11 -3.84 8.65 -1.88
C ALA A 11 -3.60 10.06 -2.43
N HIS A 12 -4.53 10.97 -2.11
CA HIS A 12 -4.31 12.42 -2.22
C HIS A 12 -3.13 12.83 -1.32
N ASP A 13 -2.47 13.96 -1.62
CA ASP A 13 -1.23 14.39 -0.94
C ASP A 13 -1.35 14.41 0.58
N GLU A 14 -2.41 15.02 1.11
CA GLU A 14 -2.65 15.10 2.55
C GLU A 14 -2.91 13.74 3.21
N ARG A 15 -3.24 12.72 2.42
CA ARG A 15 -3.61 11.37 2.90
C ARG A 15 -2.50 10.34 2.71
N LYS A 16 -1.36 10.72 2.10
CA LYS A 16 -0.27 9.75 1.85
C LYS A 16 0.37 9.24 3.12
N GLN A 17 0.47 10.08 4.16
CA GLN A 17 1.00 9.69 5.47
C GLN A 17 0.07 8.73 6.21
N ASP A 18 -1.25 8.96 6.11
CA ASP A 18 -2.25 8.03 6.64
C ASP A 18 -2.17 6.67 5.94
N LEU A 19 -2.05 6.68 4.61
CA LEU A 19 -1.92 5.46 3.81
C LEU A 19 -0.63 4.72 4.18
N ALA A 20 0.49 5.41 4.37
CA ALA A 20 1.74 4.79 4.82
C ALA A 20 1.61 4.14 6.19
N SER A 21 0.96 4.82 7.13
CA SER A 21 0.68 4.29 8.48
C SER A 21 -0.21 3.05 8.41
N TRP A 22 -1.24 3.06 7.57
CA TRP A 22 -2.12 1.92 7.34
C TRP A 22 -1.38 0.75 6.69
N VAL A 23 -0.53 0.99 5.69
CA VAL A 23 0.29 -0.06 5.05
C VAL A 23 1.23 -0.71 6.06
N LYS A 24 1.89 0.10 6.90
CA LYS A 24 2.79 -0.40 7.94
C LYS A 24 2.05 -1.24 8.98
N TYR A 25 0.87 -0.79 9.42
CA TYR A 25 0.03 -1.56 10.34
C TYR A 25 -0.42 -2.90 9.75
N ASN A 26 -0.71 -2.95 8.46
CA ASN A 26 -1.18 -4.16 7.75
C ASN A 26 -0.07 -4.92 7.03
N ALA A 27 1.21 -4.66 7.33
CA ALA A 27 2.34 -5.15 6.54
C ALA A 27 2.35 -6.68 6.40
N GLU A 28 2.02 -7.41 7.49
CA GLU A 28 1.97 -8.87 7.45
C GLU A 28 0.94 -9.40 6.45
N ALA A 29 -0.27 -8.82 6.43
CA ALA A 29 -1.32 -9.21 5.51
C ALA A 29 -0.99 -8.79 4.06
N LEU A 30 -0.52 -7.56 3.88
CA LEU A 30 -0.23 -7.00 2.56
C LEU A 30 0.99 -7.66 1.89
N SER A 31 1.98 -8.12 2.66
CA SER A 31 3.17 -8.83 2.15
C SER A 31 2.85 -10.13 1.40
N LYS A 32 1.66 -10.71 1.63
CA LYS A 32 1.16 -11.92 0.95
C LYS A 32 0.58 -11.60 -0.42
N HIS A 33 0.54 -10.34 -0.83
CA HIS A 33 -0.11 -9.85 -2.04
C HIS A 33 0.84 -9.06 -2.93
N GLU A 34 0.41 -8.77 -4.16
CA GLU A 34 1.15 -7.93 -5.09
C GLU A 34 0.61 -6.50 -5.01
N LEU A 35 1.46 -5.56 -4.59
CA LEU A 35 1.09 -4.16 -4.36
C LEU A 35 1.58 -3.28 -5.50
N TYR A 36 0.74 -2.35 -5.92
CA TYR A 36 1.05 -1.32 -6.91
C TYR A 36 0.69 0.03 -6.33
N ALA A 37 1.43 1.08 -6.67
CA ALA A 37 1.13 2.44 -6.23
C ALA A 37 1.40 3.43 -7.37
N THR A 38 0.65 4.53 -7.38
CA THR A 38 0.93 5.65 -8.29
C THR A 38 2.22 6.35 -7.88
N GLY A 39 2.93 6.96 -8.83
CA GLY A 39 4.33 7.39 -8.65
C GLY A 39 4.64 8.14 -7.36
N THR A 40 3.85 9.16 -6.98
CA THR A 40 4.09 9.92 -5.74
C THR A 40 3.67 9.17 -4.48
N THR A 41 2.66 8.32 -4.55
CA THR A 41 2.24 7.45 -3.43
C THR A 41 3.30 6.37 -3.17
N GLY A 42 3.79 5.72 -4.22
CA GLY A 42 4.81 4.68 -4.13
C GLY A 42 6.12 5.18 -3.51
N LYS A 43 6.54 6.41 -3.84
CA LYS A 43 7.73 7.04 -3.24
C LYS A 43 7.65 7.25 -1.72
N ILE A 44 6.44 7.37 -1.17
CA ILE A 44 6.23 7.53 0.28
C ILE A 44 6.14 6.17 0.98
N LEU A 45 5.80 5.11 0.24
CA LEU A 45 5.68 3.75 0.74
C LEU A 45 6.97 2.90 0.61
N SER A 46 7.97 3.37 -0.16
CA SER A 46 9.25 2.70 -0.42
C SER A 46 10.27 2.89 0.69
#